data_AF-A0AB33TV78-F1
#
_entry.id   AF-A0AB33TV78-F1
#
_cell.length_a   1.000
_cell.length_b   1.000
_cell.length_c   1.000
_cell.angle_alpha   90.00
_cell.angle_beta   90.00
_cell.angle_gamma   90.00
#
_symmetry.space_group_name_H-M   'P 1'
#
loop_
_entity.id
_entity.type
_entity.pdbx_description
1 polymer ?
#
loop_
_entity_poly.entity_id
_entity_poly.type
_entity_poly.pdbx_seq_one_letter_code
_entity_poly.pdbx_strand_id
1 'polypeptide(L)'
;MGLRANLRYTRRMFDAPGTIVYRFPRKDHEYQANLSLWHDKISWKGFTPQLNFRYLKIDSNMKSFYTRKNTQIFMSVEKDFK
;
A
#
# COMPACT_ATOMS: atom_id res chain seq x y z
N MET A 1 -6.06 18.80 -13.10
CA MET A 1 -6.40 17.47 -12.54
C MET A 1 -5.19 16.59 -12.67
N GLY A 2 -4.77 15.96 -11.57
CA GLY A 2 -3.66 15.02 -11.58
C GLY A 2 -4.10 13.64 -11.10
N LEU A 3 -3.50 12.64 -11.72
CA LEU A 3 -3.63 11.23 -11.34
C LEU A 3 -2.21 10.69 -11.18
N ARG A 4 -1.97 10.01 -10.07
CA ARG A 4 -0.75 9.25 -9.83
C ARG A 4 -1.14 7.81 -9.54
N ALA A 5 -0.56 6.88 -10.28
CA ALA A 5 -0.71 5.45 -10.05
C ALA A 5 0.66 4.83 -9.79
N ASN A 6 0.75 3.91 -8.83
CA ASN A 6 1.97 3.17 -8.54
C ASN A 6 1.59 1.72 -8.23
N LEU A 7 2.12 0.79 -9.03
CA LEU A 7 2.00 -0.63 -8.81
C LEU A 7 3.37 -1.17 -8.39
N ARG A 8 3.39 -2.00 -7.36
CA ARG A 8 4.61 -2.63 -6.85
C ARG A 8 4.35 -4.10 -6.57
N TYR A 9 5.28 -4.92 -7.02
CA TYR A 9 5.34 -6.33 -6.71
C TYR A 9 6.65 -6.59 -5.98
N THR A 10 6.55 -7.21 -4.80
CA THR A 10 7.72 -7.57 -3.98
C THR A 10 7.62 -9.03 -3.59
N ARG A 11 8.72 -9.76 -3.75
CA ARG A 11 8.85 -11.12 -3.23
C ARG A 11 9.80 -11.09 -2.04
N ARG A 12 9.31 -11.49 -0.86
CA ARG A 12 10.11 -11.58 0.35
C ARG A 12 10.31 -13.03 0.74
N MET A 13 11.57 -13.44 0.84
CA MET A 13 11.96 -14.73 1.40
C MET A 13 12.62 -14.46 2.74
N PHE A 14 12.22 -15.22 3.75
CA PHE A 14 12.82 -15.17 5.08
C PHE A 14 13.63 -16.47 5.28
N ASP A 15 14.92 -16.33 5.56
CA ASP A 15 15.82 -17.48 5.75
C ASP A 15 15.66 -18.15 7.12
N ALA A 16 14.98 -17.49 8.06
CA ALA A 16 14.66 -18.08 9.36
C ALA A 16 13.36 -18.91 9.31
N PRO A 17 13.36 -20.17 9.76
CA PRO A 17 12.14 -20.97 9.90
C PRO A 17 11.21 -20.34 10.94
N GLY A 18 9.89 -20.37 10.70
CA GLY A 18 8.88 -19.83 11.62
C GLY A 18 8.87 -20.63 12.93
N THR A 19 9.39 -20.04 13.99
CA THR A 19 9.95 -20.72 15.17
C THR A 19 8.97 -21.42 16.13
N ILE A 20 7.70 -21.66 15.79
CA ILE A 20 6.77 -22.35 16.72
C ILE A 20 5.83 -23.36 16.04
N VAL A 21 5.32 -23.10 14.82
CA VAL A 21 4.27 -23.95 14.20
C VAL A 21 4.66 -24.49 12.81
N TYR A 22 5.47 -23.78 12.03
CA TYR A 22 5.80 -24.16 10.65
C TYR A 22 7.31 -24.24 10.43
N ARG A 23 7.83 -25.46 10.21
CA ARG A 23 9.27 -25.75 9.99
C ARG A 23 9.78 -25.40 8.58
N PHE A 24 9.10 -24.53 7.84
CA PHE A 24 9.53 -24.08 6.51
C PHE A 24 9.75 -22.57 6.46
N PRO A 25 10.68 -22.08 5.60
CA PRO A 25 10.94 -20.65 5.45
C PRO A 25 9.70 -19.92 4.91
N ARG A 26 9.41 -18.75 5.48
CA ARG A 26 8.29 -17.91 5.04
C ARG A 26 8.60 -17.30 3.68
N LYS A 27 7.69 -17.50 2.72
CA LYS A 27 7.73 -16.87 1.40
C LYS A 27 6.47 -16.04 1.23
N ASP A 28 6.65 -14.75 1.00
CA ASP A 28 5.57 -13.79 0.84
C ASP A 28 5.61 -13.17 -0.56
N HIS A 29 4.44 -13.12 -1.19
CA HIS A 29 4.19 -12.37 -2.41
C HIS A 29 3.36 -11.15 -2.02
N GLU A 30 3.99 -9.98 -2.07
CA GLU A 30 3.35 -8.71 -1.75
C GLU A 30 2.98 -8.00 -3.06
N TYR A 31 1.69 -7.68 -3.18
CA TYR A 31 1.12 -6.90 -4.27
C TYR A 31 0.61 -5.60 -3.69
N GLN A 32 1.14 -4.49 -4.16
CA GLN A 32 0.73 -3.16 -3.73
C GLN A 32 0.26 -2.36 -4.93
N ALA A 33 -0.89 -1.70 -4.78
CA ALA A 33 -1.41 -0.73 -5.72
C ALA A 33 -1.75 0.56 -4.98
N ASN A 34 -1.14 1.66 -5.38
CA ASN A 34 -1.41 2.98 -4.84
C ASN A 34 -1.96 3.87 -5.96
N LEU A 35 -3.05 4.57 -5.69
CA LEU A 35 -3.65 5.54 -6.58
C LEU A 35 -3.86 6.85 -5.81
N SER A 36 -3.52 7.97 -6.41
CA SER A 36 -3.76 9.30 -5.85
C SER A 36 -4.39 10.19 -6.91
N LEU A 37 -5.49 10.84 -6.57
CA LEU A 37 -6.27 11.70 -7.44
C LEU A 37 -6.40 13.08 -6.80
N TRP A 38 -6.12 14.13 -7.56
CA TRP A 38 -6.30 15.51 -7.09
C TRP A 38 -6.76 16.41 -8.22
N HIS A 39 -7.37 17.54 -7.85
CA HIS A 39 -7.91 18.45 -8.83
C HIS A 39 -7.66 19.91 -8.45
N ASP A 40 -7.06 20.67 -9.35
CA ASP A 40 -6.62 22.03 -9.04
C ASP A 40 -7.80 22.99 -8.82
N LYS A 41 -8.94 22.76 -9.49
CA LYS A 41 -10.17 23.56 -9.24
C LYS A 41 -10.77 23.43 -7.84
N ILE A 42 -10.49 22.34 -7.11
CA ILE A 42 -10.93 22.20 -5.70
C ILE A 42 -9.84 22.65 -4.73
N SER A 43 -8.67 23.05 -5.24
CA SER A 43 -7.65 23.66 -4.40
C SER A 43 -8.06 25.08 -4.02
N TRP A 44 -7.76 25.47 -2.78
CA TRP A 44 -8.08 26.80 -2.27
C TRP A 44 -6.94 27.32 -1.43
N LYS A 45 -6.50 28.56 -1.70
CA LYS A 45 -5.41 29.24 -0.95
C LYS A 45 -4.15 28.36 -0.76
N GLY A 46 -3.76 27.60 -1.79
CA GLY A 46 -2.58 26.72 -1.73
C GLY A 46 -2.83 25.35 -1.06
N PHE A 47 -4.04 25.07 -0.59
CA PHE A 47 -4.43 23.74 -0.09
C PHE A 47 -5.02 22.91 -1.22
N THR A 48 -4.34 21.83 -1.60
CA THR A 48 -4.81 20.89 -2.63
C THR A 48 -5.24 19.58 -1.96
N PRO A 49 -6.54 19.27 -1.90
CA PRO A 49 -6.99 17.99 -1.41
C PRO A 49 -6.66 16.88 -2.41
N GLN A 50 -6.14 15.77 -1.90
CA GLN A 50 -5.77 14.58 -2.65
C GLN A 50 -6.48 13.37 -2.05
N LEU A 51 -7.20 12.64 -2.89
CA LEU A 51 -7.80 11.37 -2.52
C LEU A 51 -6.80 10.25 -2.82
N ASN A 52 -6.44 9.50 -1.80
CA ASN A 52 -5.48 8.40 -1.90
C ASN A 52 -6.17 7.07 -1.63
N PHE A 53 -5.89 6.11 -2.49
CA PHE A 53 -6.31 4.73 -2.39
C PHE A 53 -5.07 3.84 -2.35
N ARG A 54 -4.94 3.01 -1.32
CA ARG A 54 -3.86 2.05 -1.16
C ARG A 54 -4.44 0.66 -0.97
N TYR A 55 -4.05 -0.25 -1.84
CA TYR A 55 -4.38 -1.66 -1.76
C TYR A 55 -3.09 -2.46 -1.56
N LEU A 56 -3.07 -3.30 -0.53
CA LEU A 56 -1.97 -4.19 -0.23
C LEU A 56 -2.52 -5.60 -0.02
N LYS A 57 -2.03 -6.55 -0.81
CA LYS A 57 -2.31 -7.96 -0.67
C LYS A 57 -1.00 -8.71 -0.42
N ILE A 58 -0.92 -9.39 0.71
CA ILE A 58 0.20 -10.23 1.08
C ILE A 58 -0.29 -11.67 1.03
N ASP A 59 0.22 -12.43 0.06
CA ASP A 59 0.00 -13.87 -0.04
C ASP A 59 1.22 -14.59 0.56
N SER A 60 1.04 -15.23 1.70
CA SER A 60 2.10 -15.94 2.41
C SER A 60 1.89 -17.45 2.32
N ASN A 61 2.99 -18.21 2.20
CA ASN A 61 2.95 -19.67 2.31
C ASN A 61 2.36 -20.14 3.67
N MET A 62 2.43 -19.30 4.71
CA MET A 62 1.77 -19.53 6.00
C MET A 62 0.39 -18.86 6.03
N LYS A 63 -0.52 -19.37 5.18
CA LYS A 63 -1.79 -18.71 4.88
C LYS A 63 -2.67 -18.39 6.09
N SER A 64 -2.64 -19.25 7.11
CA SER A 64 -3.52 -19.15 8.29
C SER A 64 -3.18 -18.00 9.25
N PHE A 65 -1.95 -17.46 9.20
CA PHE A 65 -1.50 -16.43 10.16
C PHE A 65 -0.95 -15.16 9.50
N TYR A 66 -0.44 -15.25 8.26
CA TYR A 66 0.31 -14.15 7.65
C TYR A 66 -0.26 -13.65 6.33
N THR A 67 -1.33 -14.26 5.80
CA THR A 67 -2.06 -13.69 4.67
C THR A 67 -2.86 -12.48 5.14
N ARG A 68 -2.56 -11.32 4.56
CA ARG A 68 -3.24 -10.07 4.90
C ARG A 68 -3.69 -9.34 3.65
N LYS A 69 -4.91 -8.82 3.70
CA LYS A 69 -5.43 -7.86 2.73
C LYS A 69 -5.69 -6.56 3.47
N ASN A 70 -5.18 -5.46 2.94
CA ASN A 70 -5.39 -4.14 3.50
C ASN A 70 -5.82 -3.19 2.39
N THR A 71 -7.00 -2.61 2.53
CA THR A 71 -7.53 -1.59 1.64
C THR A 71 -7.70 -0.33 2.47
N GLN A 72 -7.02 0.74 2.07
CA GLN A 72 -7.05 2.02 2.77
C GLN A 72 -7.45 3.10 1.80
N ILE A 73 -8.46 3.88 2.17
CA ILE A 73 -8.89 5.07 1.46
C ILE A 73 -8.73 6.22 2.44
N PHE A 74 -7.95 7.23 2.05
CA PHE A 74 -7.72 8.37 2.91
C PHE A 74 -7.53 9.63 2.07
N MET A 75 -7.87 10.77 2.67
CA MET A 75 -7.67 12.07 2.06
C MET A 75 -6.45 12.73 2.70
N SER A 76 -5.56 13.29 1.89
CA SER A 76 -4.48 14.16 2.34
C SER A 76 -4.69 15.55 1.77
N VAL A 77 -4.18 16.57 2.45
CA VAL A 77 -4.18 17.93 1.93
C VAL A 77 -2.73 18.37 1.82
N GLU A 78 -2.31 18.73 0.62
CA GLU A 78 -0.98 19.28 0.36
C GLU A 78 -1.07 20.80 0.42
N LYS A 79 -0.21 21.44 1.21
CA LYS A 79 -0.13 22.90 1.30
C LYS A 79 1.12 23.39 0.58
N ASP A 80 0.92 24.19 -0.46
CA ASP A 80 2.01 24.94 -1.08
C ASP A 80 2.26 26.21 -0.25
N PHE A 81 3.52 26.46 0.10
CA PHE A 81 3.94 27.57 0.98
C PHE A 81 4.65 28.70 0.21
N LYS A 82 4.63 28.69 -1.13
CA LYS A 82 5.30 29.71 -1.93
C LYS A 82 4.63 31.08 -1.84
#